data_AF-A0A7S2D012-F1
#
_entry.id   AF-A0A7S2D012-F1
#
_cell.length_a   1.000
_cell.length_b   1.000
_cell.length_c   1.000
_cell.angle_alpha   90.00
_cell.angle_beta   90.00
_cell.angle_gamma   90.00
#
_symmetry.space_group_name_H-M   'P 1'
#
loop_
_entity.id
_entity.type
_entity.pdbx_description
1 polymer ?
#
loop_
_entity_poly.entity_id
_entity_poly.type
_entity_poly.pdbx_seq_one_letter_code
_entity_poly.pdbx_strand_id
1 'polypeptide(L)'
;GFHPLQRVNHFPASWHLGRKDLLNRNVARMRRQWPKEYNIAPAGFVLPEDFQNWVTAREQSQSALWIWKPVNSSCGRGIRLFSSAVPASTDRKLSQKAGIVQRYL
;
A
#
# COMPACT_ATOMS: atom_id res chain seq x y z
N GLY A 1 17.68 -27.83 -9.61
CA GLY A 1 18.49 -26.64 -9.24
C GLY A 1 19.01 -25.99 -10.49
N PHE A 2 19.41 -24.71 -10.43
CA PHE A 2 20.05 -24.04 -11.56
C PHE A 2 21.48 -24.56 -11.77
N HIS A 3 21.96 -24.52 -13.02
CA HIS A 3 23.36 -24.81 -13.33
C HIS A 3 24.28 -23.71 -12.75
N PRO A 4 25.51 -24.01 -12.28
CA PRO A 4 26.38 -23.00 -11.65
C PRO A 4 26.68 -21.76 -12.52
N LEU A 5 26.70 -21.91 -13.84
CA LEU A 5 26.90 -20.82 -14.80
C LEU A 5 25.60 -20.16 -15.29
N GLN A 6 24.44 -20.68 -14.89
CA GLN A 6 23.16 -20.12 -15.29
C GLN A 6 22.92 -18.79 -14.57
N ARG A 7 22.55 -17.77 -15.35
CA ARG A 7 22.17 -16.46 -14.84
C ARG A 7 20.66 -16.29 -14.94
N VAL A 8 20.09 -15.61 -13.96
CA VAL A 8 18.68 -15.18 -13.97
C VAL A 8 18.64 -13.67 -13.79
N ASN A 9 17.63 -13.03 -14.38
CA ASN A 9 17.44 -11.58 -14.32
C ASN A 9 16.57 -11.14 -13.12
N HIS A 10 16.11 -12.08 -12.30
CA HIS A 10 15.30 -11.80 -11.12
C HIS A 10 15.91 -12.46 -9.89
N PHE A 11 16.08 -11.67 -8.83
CA PHE A 11 16.38 -12.19 -7.51
C PHE A 11 15.14 -12.89 -6.92
N PRO A 12 15.32 -14.04 -6.23
CA PRO A 12 14.28 -14.61 -5.39
C PRO A 12 13.72 -13.55 -4.44
N ALA A 13 12.40 -13.57 -4.22
CA ALA A 13 11.70 -12.64 -3.34
C ALA A 13 11.76 -11.14 -3.72
N SER A 14 12.20 -10.80 -4.94
CA SER A 14 12.20 -9.40 -5.43
C SER A 14 10.83 -8.71 -5.41
N TRP A 15 9.73 -9.48 -5.37
CA TRP A 15 8.37 -8.98 -5.21
C TRP A 15 8.12 -8.24 -3.88
N HIS A 16 8.98 -8.38 -2.87
CA HIS A 16 8.93 -7.57 -1.64
C HIS A 16 9.17 -6.08 -1.91
N LEU A 17 9.79 -5.76 -3.04
CA LEU A 17 10.01 -4.38 -3.52
C LEU A 17 8.97 -3.98 -4.59
N GLY A 18 8.54 -4.92 -5.44
CA GLY A 18 7.59 -4.65 -6.53
C GLY A 18 6.11 -4.65 -6.14
N ARG A 19 5.71 -5.44 -5.13
CA ARG A 19 4.32 -5.49 -4.66
C ARG A 19 4.08 -4.38 -3.62
N LYS A 20 3.02 -3.60 -3.83
CA LYS A 20 2.77 -2.36 -3.07
C LYS A 20 2.50 -2.61 -1.58
N ASP A 21 1.78 -3.69 -1.27
CA ASP A 21 1.50 -4.12 0.10
C ASP A 21 2.79 -4.49 0.86
N LEU A 22 3.65 -5.29 0.24
CA LEU A 22 4.92 -5.73 0.83
C LEU A 22 5.92 -4.59 0.92
N LEU A 23 6.00 -3.74 -0.10
CA LEU A 23 6.83 -2.53 -0.07
C LEU A 23 6.40 -1.63 1.10
N ASN A 24 5.11 -1.39 1.28
CA ASN A 24 4.59 -0.59 2.39
C ASN A 24 4.93 -1.20 3.75
N ARG A 25 4.70 -2.51 3.94
CA ARG A 25 5.04 -3.21 5.18
C ARG A 25 6.53 -3.15 5.49
N ASN A 26 7.37 -3.32 4.47
CA ASN A 26 8.83 -3.23 4.61
C ASN A 26 9.29 -1.81 4.98
N VAL A 27 8.79 -0.77 4.28
CA VAL A 27 9.10 0.62 4.61
C VAL A 27 8.61 0.98 6.00
N ALA A 28 7.41 0.56 6.39
CA ALA A 28 6.87 0.78 7.74
C ALA A 28 7.70 0.07 8.83
N ARG A 29 8.22 -1.13 8.56
CA ARG A 29 9.16 -1.82 9.46
C ARG A 29 10.45 -1.03 9.61
N MET A 30 11.06 -0.59 8.51
CA MET A 30 12.30 0.17 8.55
C MET A 30 12.11 1.54 9.21
N ARG A 31 10.98 2.22 8.98
CA ARG A 31 10.64 3.49 9.64
C ARG A 31 10.54 3.40 11.15
N ARG A 32 10.10 2.26 11.69
CA ARG A 32 10.09 2.05 13.15
C ARG A 32 11.50 2.01 13.75
N GLN A 33 12.48 1.55 12.98
CA GLN A 33 13.87 1.43 13.43
C GLN A 33 14.72 2.67 13.08
N TRP A 34 14.44 3.29 11.92
CA TRP A 34 15.18 4.43 11.37
C TRP A 34 14.19 5.49 10.84
N PRO A 35 13.52 6.23 11.74
CA PRO A 35 12.41 7.10 11.38
C PRO A 35 12.83 8.28 10.50
N LYS A 36 14.05 8.80 10.67
CA LYS A 36 14.56 9.93 9.87
C LYS A 36 14.87 9.50 8.44
N GLU A 37 15.49 8.34 8.29
CA GLU A 37 15.99 7.81 7.02
C GLU A 37 14.87 7.17 6.19
N TYR A 38 13.83 6.62 6.83
CA TYR A 38 12.72 5.95 6.15
C TYR A 38 11.42 6.77 6.13
N ASN A 39 11.51 8.10 6.27
CA ASN A 39 10.43 9.02 5.95
C ASN A 39 10.38 9.34 4.43
N ILE A 40 10.47 8.29 3.61
CA ILE A 40 10.60 8.38 2.14
C ILE A 40 9.28 8.15 1.38
N ALA A 41 8.21 7.81 2.10
CA ALA A 41 6.92 7.50 1.51
C ALA A 41 5.77 7.81 2.48
N PRO A 42 4.59 8.24 2.01
CA PRO A 42 3.43 8.39 2.89
C PRO A 42 3.06 7.04 3.53
N ALA A 43 2.55 7.09 4.76
CA ALA A 43 2.01 5.90 5.42
C ALA A 43 0.86 5.33 4.58
N GLY A 44 0.87 4.01 4.37
CA GLY A 44 -0.20 3.29 3.71
C GLY A 44 -0.82 2.23 4.59
N PHE A 45 -2.08 1.93 4.31
CA PHE A 45 -2.91 0.94 4.99
C PHE A 45 -3.16 -0.22 4.02
N VAL A 46 -2.78 -1.44 4.40
CA VAL A 46 -2.99 -2.64 3.59
C VAL A 46 -4.37 -3.21 3.94
N LEU A 47 -5.28 -3.19 2.98
CA LEU A 47 -6.63 -3.70 3.15
C LEU A 47 -6.70 -5.19 2.80
N PRO A 48 -7.53 -5.98 3.52
CA PRO A 48 -8.50 -5.55 4.53
C PRO A 48 -7.92 -5.37 5.95
N GLU A 49 -6.68 -5.80 6.21
CA GLU A 49 -6.15 -5.91 7.58
C GLU A 49 -6.09 -4.58 8.32
N ASP A 50 -5.72 -3.50 7.64
CA ASP A 50 -5.57 -2.17 8.21
C ASP A 50 -6.83 -1.29 8.00
N PHE A 51 -7.98 -1.86 7.63
CA PHE A 51 -9.17 -1.07 7.30
C PHE A 51 -9.58 -0.12 8.43
N GLN A 52 -9.61 -0.61 9.67
CA GLN A 52 -10.03 0.22 10.81
C GLN A 52 -9.01 1.32 11.15
N ASN A 53 -7.72 1.04 10.95
CA ASN A 53 -6.65 2.03 11.09
C ASN A 53 -6.80 3.13 10.04
N TRP A 54 -7.14 2.77 8.80
CA TRP A 54 -7.43 3.73 7.74
C TRP A 54 -8.67 4.57 8.05
N VAL A 55 -9.75 3.97 8.57
CA VAL A 55 -10.97 4.69 8.99
C VAL A 55 -10.64 5.74 10.05
N THR A 56 -9.82 5.39 11.04
CA THR A 56 -9.38 6.34 12.07
C THR A 56 -8.56 7.48 11.46
N ALA A 57 -7.62 7.17 10.57
CA ALA A 57 -6.75 8.16 9.96
C ALA A 57 -7.48 9.13 9.01
N ARG A 58 -8.49 8.65 8.27
CA ARG A 58 -9.30 9.51 7.37
C ARG A 58 -10.24 10.45 8.14
N GLU A 59 -10.79 10.01 9.27
CA GLU A 59 -11.69 10.82 10.11
C GLU A 59 -10.95 12.02 10.72
N GLN A 60 -9.67 11.83 11.05
CA GLN A 60 -8.77 12.89 11.50
C GLN A 60 -8.35 13.86 10.38
N SER A 61 -8.68 13.58 9.12
CA SER A 61 -8.19 14.30 7.95
C SER A 61 -9.31 14.56 6.94
N GLN A 62 -10.36 15.29 7.34
CA GLN A 62 -11.59 15.45 6.55
C GLN A 62 -11.38 16.05 5.14
N SER A 63 -10.36 16.90 4.94
CA SER A 63 -10.04 17.50 3.64
C SER A 63 -9.04 16.69 2.80
N ALA A 64 -8.57 15.54 3.30
CA ALA A 64 -7.57 14.75 2.59
C ALA A 64 -8.16 14.00 1.38
N LEU A 65 -7.33 13.88 0.34
CA LEU A 65 -7.54 12.97 -0.76
C LEU A 65 -6.76 11.68 -0.51
N TRP A 66 -7.36 10.55 -0.85
CA TRP A 66 -6.81 9.21 -0.66
C TRP A 66 -6.74 8.49 -1.99
N ILE A 67 -5.69 7.70 -2.17
CA ILE A 67 -5.48 6.88 -3.35
C ILE A 67 -5.53 5.40 -2.97
N TRP A 68 -6.45 4.65 -3.57
CA TRP A 68 -6.49 3.19 -3.52
C TRP A 68 -5.77 2.60 -4.72
N LYS A 69 -4.96 1.58 -4.47
CA LYS A 69 -4.22 0.85 -5.50
C LYS A 69 -4.38 -0.66 -5.28
N PRO A 70 -4.65 -1.45 -6.33
CA PRO A 70 -4.64 -2.92 -6.22
C PRO A 70 -3.22 -3.44 -5.97
N VAL A 71 -3.11 -4.53 -5.19
CA VAL A 71 -1.83 -5.16 -4.82
C VAL A 71 -1.02 -5.58 -6.05
N ASN A 72 -1.63 -6.40 -6.92
CA ASN A 72 -0.94 -7.06 -8.03
C ASN A 72 -1.43 -6.57 -9.41
N SER A 73 -1.49 -5.24 -9.58
CA SER A 73 -1.76 -4.63 -10.89
C SER A 73 -0.72 -3.57 -11.26
N SER A 74 -0.66 -3.30 -12.56
CA SER A 74 0.31 -2.41 -13.21
C SER A 74 -0.39 -1.42 -14.16
N CYS A 75 0.37 -0.41 -14.61
CA CYS A 75 -0.06 0.60 -15.58
C CYS A 75 -1.26 1.44 -15.11
N GLY A 76 -1.32 1.75 -13.81
CA GLY A 76 -2.40 2.58 -13.23
C GLY A 76 -3.79 1.93 -13.19
N ARG A 77 -3.94 0.71 -13.69
CA ARG A 77 -5.24 0.04 -13.79
C ARG A 77 -5.86 -0.19 -12.42
N GLY A 78 -7.11 0.23 -12.30
CA GLY A 78 -7.90 0.09 -11.08
C GLY A 78 -7.57 1.10 -9.98
N ILE A 79 -6.60 2.01 -10.16
CA ILE A 79 -6.37 3.08 -9.18
C ILE A 79 -7.65 3.92 -9.03
N ARG A 80 -7.95 4.31 -7.79
CA ARG A 80 -9.09 5.18 -7.47
C ARG A 80 -8.66 6.28 -6.52
N LEU A 81 -9.21 7.47 -6.72
CA LEU A 81 -9.10 8.58 -5.80
C LEU A 81 -10.44 8.80 -5.10
N PHE A 82 -10.42 9.14 -3.83
CA PHE A 82 -11.61 9.53 -3.06
C PHE A 82 -11.22 10.47 -1.93
N SER A 83 -12.12 11.39 -1.59
CA SER A 83 -11.96 12.23 -0.40
C SER A 83 -12.18 11.40 0.88
N SER A 84 -11.87 11.99 2.04
CA SER A 84 -12.18 11.36 3.33
C SER A 84 -13.67 11.12 3.55
N ALA A 85 -14.55 11.84 2.85
CA ALA A 85 -15.99 11.60 2.84
C ALA A 85 -16.33 10.41 1.90
N VAL A 86 -16.05 9.20 2.37
CA VAL A 86 -16.29 7.96 1.61
C VAL A 86 -17.72 7.46 1.85
N PRO A 87 -18.51 7.16 0.79
CA PRO A 87 -19.84 6.58 0.97
C PRO A 87 -19.77 5.18 1.61
N ALA A 88 -20.76 4.84 2.45
CA ALA A 88 -20.82 3.54 3.14
C ALA A 88 -20.72 2.32 2.19
N SER A 89 -21.26 2.45 0.97
CA SER A 89 -21.16 1.40 -0.06
C SER A 89 -19.72 1.18 -0.55
N THR A 90 -18.91 2.24 -0.58
CA THR A 90 -17.49 2.18 -0.94
C THR A 90 -16.68 1.61 0.21
N ASP A 91 -17.00 1.99 1.45
CA ASP A 91 -16.39 1.40 2.66
C ASP A 91 -16.57 -0.09 2.73
N ARG A 92 -17.80 -0.57 2.57
CA ARG A 92 -18.08 -2.01 2.56
C ARG A 92 -17.23 -2.72 1.52
N LYS A 93 -17.12 -2.16 0.30
CA LYS A 93 -16.27 -2.73 -0.75
C LYS A 93 -14.79 -2.72 -0.39
N LEU A 94 -14.28 -1.62 0.18
CA LEU A 94 -12.87 -1.48 0.55
C LEU A 94 -12.49 -2.38 1.73
N SER A 95 -13.38 -2.56 2.70
CA SER A 95 -13.19 -3.44 3.87
C SER A 95 -12.98 -4.92 3.51
N GLN A 96 -13.30 -5.31 2.27
CA GLN A 96 -13.23 -6.68 1.78
C GLN A 96 -12.20 -6.86 0.67
N LYS A 97 -11.54 -5.78 0.22
CA LYS A 97 -10.76 -5.78 -1.01
C LYS A 97 -9.26 -5.67 -0.74
N ALA A 98 -8.51 -6.61 -1.28
CA ALA A 98 -7.05 -6.58 -1.24
C ALA A 98 -6.49 -5.38 -2.02
N GLY A 99 -5.80 -4.49 -1.31
CA GLY A 99 -5.23 -3.27 -1.88
C GLY A 99 -4.47 -2.47 -0.85
N ILE A 100 -3.93 -1.34 -1.28
CA ILE A 100 -3.32 -0.36 -0.39
C ILE A 100 -4.04 0.97 -0.55
N VAL A 101 -4.30 1.63 0.57
CA VAL A 101 -4.76 3.02 0.63
C VAL A 101 -3.65 3.90 1.17
N GLN A 102 -3.38 5.03 0.51
CA GLN A 102 -2.39 6.01 0.94
C GLN A 102 -2.99 7.41 0.84
N ARG A 103 -2.49 8.35 1.64
CA ARG A 103 -2.78 9.77 1.43
C ARG A 103 -2.21 10.21 0.09
N TYR A 104 -3.01 10.92 -0.70
CA TYR A 104 -2.58 11.55 -1.93
C TYR A 104 -2.05 12.96 -1.60
N LEU A 105 -0.86 13.27 -2.11
CA LEU A 105 -0.15 14.53 -1.89
C LEU A 105 -0.44 15.52 -3.03
#